data_AF-A0A838V3N4-F1
#
_entry.id   AF-A0A838V3N4-F1
#
_cell.length_a   1.000
_cell.length_b   1.000
_cell.length_c   1.000
_cell.angle_alpha   90.00
_cell.angle_beta   90.00
_cell.angle_gamma   90.00
#
_symmetry.space_group_name_H-M   'P 1'
#
loop_
_entity.id
_entity.type
_entity.pdbx_description
1 polymer ?
#
loop_
_entity_poly.entity_id
_entity_poly.type
_entity_poly.pdbx_seq_one_letter_code
_entity_poly.pdbx_strand_id
1 'polypeptide(L)'
;MEVLSPTAYVILGMVRGEPRSGYEIKAMVDETTRFFWAASYGQIYPELKRLSEAGLLAGVDSPTGGRKRTVYEITADGEEELKAWLRQPPQTYEMREEGLLKLFFADALPREEAVEIVRSMRAHRLAANAQLRAMEPFAAEKDDPFPLLVLRGGLEFTEWFADWCRRMEEQILAAVPEKRSS
;
A
#
# COMPACT_ATOMS: atom_id res chain seq x y z
N MET A 1 -3.31 -25.00 -10.12
CA MET A 1 -2.39 -23.85 -10.15
C MET A 1 -2.38 -23.25 -8.76
N GLU A 2 -1.19 -23.07 -8.18
CA GLU A 2 -1.04 -22.36 -6.90
C GLU A 2 -1.45 -20.90 -7.11
N VAL A 3 -2.33 -20.38 -6.26
CA VAL A 3 -2.76 -18.98 -6.34
C VAL A 3 -1.55 -18.10 -6.04
N LEU A 4 -1.21 -17.18 -6.95
CA LEU A 4 -0.09 -16.27 -6.73
C LEU A 4 -0.44 -15.23 -5.66
N SER A 5 0.57 -14.83 -4.87
CA SER A 5 0.38 -13.75 -3.91
C SER A 5 0.19 -12.41 -4.64
N PRO A 6 -0.48 -11.41 -4.05
CA PRO A 6 -0.59 -10.11 -4.71
C PRO A 6 0.77 -9.40 -4.86
N THR A 7 1.76 -9.72 -4.02
CA THR A 7 3.15 -9.28 -4.21
C THR A 7 3.75 -9.83 -5.51
N ALA A 8 3.41 -11.06 -5.90
CA ALA A 8 3.82 -11.62 -7.17
C ALA A 8 3.22 -10.83 -8.36
N TYR A 9 1.94 -10.42 -8.27
CA TYR A 9 1.32 -9.58 -9.29
C TYR A 9 1.90 -8.16 -9.34
N VAL A 10 2.30 -7.59 -8.19
CA VAL A 10 3.10 -6.36 -8.16
C VAL A 10 4.39 -6.54 -8.96
N ILE A 11 5.13 -7.63 -8.74
CA ILE A 11 6.36 -7.90 -9.47
C ILE A 11 6.10 -8.03 -10.98
N LEU A 12 5.11 -8.82 -11.39
CA LEU A 12 4.75 -8.98 -12.81
C LEU A 12 4.39 -7.64 -13.45
N GLY A 13 3.58 -6.82 -12.79
CA GLY A 13 3.25 -5.47 -13.27
C GLY A 13 4.47 -4.56 -13.37
N MET A 14 5.40 -4.65 -12.41
CA MET A 14 6.60 -3.83 -12.34
C MET A 14 7.70 -4.24 -13.32
N VAL A 15 7.71 -5.46 -13.84
CA VAL A 15 8.64 -5.84 -14.93
C VAL A 15 8.01 -5.76 -16.32
N ARG A 16 6.73 -5.34 -16.38
CA ARG A 16 6.03 -5.15 -17.66
C ARG A 16 6.67 -3.99 -18.43
N GLY A 17 7.06 -4.26 -19.68
CA GLY A 17 7.63 -3.28 -20.60
C GLY A 17 9.14 -3.02 -20.47
N GLU A 18 9.78 -3.36 -19.35
CA GLU A 18 11.24 -3.22 -19.18
C GLU A 18 11.77 -4.22 -18.14
N PRO A 19 12.88 -4.94 -18.42
CA PRO A 19 13.53 -5.81 -17.45
C PRO A 19 14.06 -5.03 -16.25
N ARG A 20 13.79 -5.50 -15.03
CA ARG A 20 14.22 -4.82 -13.79
C ARG A 20 14.82 -5.75 -12.78
N SER A 21 15.80 -5.28 -12.04
CA SER A 21 16.34 -5.99 -10.88
C SER A 21 15.41 -5.90 -9.66
N GLY A 22 15.60 -6.80 -8.69
CA GLY A 22 14.84 -6.75 -7.43
C GLY A 22 14.98 -5.42 -6.65
N TYR A 23 16.11 -4.72 -6.82
CA TYR A 23 16.31 -3.39 -6.23
C TYR A 23 15.46 -2.31 -6.93
N GLU A 24 15.39 -2.31 -8.25
CA GLU A 24 14.54 -1.36 -9.00
C GLU A 24 13.07 -1.61 -8.74
N ILE A 25 12.66 -2.88 -8.66
CA ILE A 25 11.29 -3.25 -8.28
C ILE A 25 10.96 -2.70 -6.88
N LYS A 26 11.87 -2.84 -5.91
CA LYS A 26 11.66 -2.28 -4.56
C LYS A 26 11.53 -0.76 -4.56
N ALA A 27 12.39 -0.07 -5.32
CA ALA A 27 12.34 1.38 -5.43
C ALA A 27 10.98 1.84 -5.98
N MET A 28 10.52 1.23 -7.07
CA MET A 28 9.20 1.53 -7.64
C MET A 28 8.06 1.20 -6.68
N VAL A 29 8.13 0.09 -5.94
CA VAL A 29 7.13 -0.21 -4.90
C VAL A 29 7.06 0.91 -3.87
N ASP A 30 8.21 1.40 -3.39
CA ASP A 30 8.25 2.49 -2.42
C ASP A 30 7.68 3.81 -2.97
N GLU A 31 7.93 4.07 -4.24
CA GLU A 31 7.53 5.29 -4.93
C GLU A 31 6.12 5.27 -5.50
N THR A 32 5.47 4.10 -5.62
CA THR A 32 4.17 3.98 -6.29
C THR A 32 3.14 3.24 -5.46
N THR A 33 3.35 1.95 -5.18
CA THR A 33 2.31 1.10 -4.59
C THR A 33 2.30 1.08 -3.07
N ARG A 34 3.36 1.56 -2.41
CA ARG A 34 3.60 1.41 -0.96
C ARG A 34 2.40 1.73 -0.08
N PHE A 35 1.62 2.74 -0.45
CA PHE A 35 0.50 3.22 0.37
C PHE A 35 -0.70 2.28 0.40
N PHE A 36 -0.83 1.37 -0.57
CA PHE A 36 -1.90 0.36 -0.64
C PHE A 36 -1.38 -1.08 -0.72
N TRP A 37 -0.18 -1.28 -1.25
CA TRP A 37 0.51 -2.56 -1.29
C TRP A 37 2.03 -2.37 -1.16
N ALA A 38 2.52 -2.50 0.08
CA ALA A 38 3.95 -2.51 0.37
C ALA A 38 4.54 -3.92 0.22
N ALA A 39 5.75 -3.99 -0.30
CA ALA A 39 6.53 -5.23 -0.36
C ALA A 39 7.97 -4.96 0.12
N SER A 40 8.41 -5.72 1.11
CA SER A 40 9.80 -5.70 1.60
C SER A 40 10.72 -6.51 0.69
N TYR A 41 12.04 -6.32 0.80
CA TYR A 41 12.99 -7.19 0.12
C TYR A 41 12.79 -8.68 0.46
N GLY A 42 12.45 -8.97 1.72
CA GLY A 42 12.15 -10.33 2.19
C GLY A 42 10.90 -10.95 1.57
N GLN A 43 10.00 -10.15 0.98
CA GLN A 43 8.86 -10.65 0.20
C GLN A 43 9.17 -10.67 -1.30
N ILE A 44 9.91 -9.67 -1.82
CA ILE A 44 10.20 -9.53 -3.25
C ILE A 44 11.11 -10.66 -3.75
N TYR A 45 12.24 -10.91 -3.08
CA TYR A 45 13.22 -11.88 -3.59
C TYR A 45 12.71 -13.33 -3.61
N PRO A 46 11.98 -13.82 -2.59
CA PRO A 46 11.36 -15.14 -2.67
C PRO A 46 10.33 -15.25 -3.80
N GLU A 47 9.51 -14.21 -4.02
CA GLU A 47 8.53 -14.23 -5.12
C GLU A 47 9.19 -14.16 -6.49
N LEU A 48 10.27 -13.39 -6.66
CA LEU A 48 11.06 -13.39 -7.90
C LEU A 48 11.57 -14.79 -8.25
N LYS A 49 12.08 -15.51 -7.25
CA LYS A 49 12.51 -16.90 -7.41
C LYS A 49 11.33 -17.79 -7.82
N ARG A 50 10.21 -17.72 -7.08
CA ARG A 50 9.01 -18.55 -7.34
C ARG A 50 8.43 -18.30 -8.73
N LEU A 51 8.34 -17.04 -9.15
CA LEU A 51 7.86 -16.65 -10.48
C LEU A 51 8.80 -17.13 -11.59
N SER A 52 10.11 -17.12 -11.36
CA SER A 52 11.10 -17.66 -12.32
C SER A 52 11.01 -19.18 -12.44
N GLU A 53 10.87 -19.89 -11.31
CA GLU A 53 10.67 -21.34 -11.28
C GLU A 53 9.35 -21.77 -11.94
N ALA A 54 8.32 -20.92 -11.86
CA ALA A 54 7.04 -21.10 -12.53
C ALA A 54 7.07 -20.73 -14.03
N GLY A 55 8.19 -20.23 -14.57
CA GLY A 55 8.30 -19.81 -15.97
C GLY A 55 7.59 -18.49 -16.31
N LEU A 56 7.15 -17.74 -15.30
CA LEU A 56 6.45 -16.45 -15.48
C LEU A 56 7.42 -15.27 -15.59
N LEU A 57 8.67 -15.45 -15.16
CA LEU A 57 9.77 -14.52 -15.34
C LEU A 57 11.00 -15.23 -15.93
N ALA A 58 11.77 -14.50 -16.73
CA ALA A 58 13.09 -14.89 -17.19
C ALA A 58 14.16 -14.02 -16.52
N GLY A 59 15.20 -14.63 -15.97
CA GLY A 59 16.38 -13.92 -15.48
C GLY A 59 17.35 -13.63 -16.63
N VAL A 60 17.67 -12.35 -16.84
CA VAL A 60 18.62 -11.90 -17.86
C VAL A 60 19.85 -11.32 -17.18
N ASP A 61 21.04 -11.63 -17.69
CA ASP A 61 22.30 -11.02 -17.22
C ASP A 61 22.29 -9.52 -17.62
N SER A 62 22.50 -8.62 -16.66
CA SER A 62 22.56 -7.18 -16.92
C SER A 62 23.65 -6.83 -17.95
N PRO A 63 23.35 -6.04 -19.00
CA PRO A 63 24.33 -5.65 -20.03
C PRO A 63 25.49 -4.77 -19.55
N THR A 64 25.37 -4.15 -18.37
CA THR A 64 26.27 -3.10 -17.90
C THR A 64 27.11 -3.52 -16.68
N GLY A 65 28.40 -3.79 -16.92
CA GLY A 65 29.51 -3.58 -15.98
C GLY A 65 29.70 -4.56 -14.80
N GLY A 66 30.79 -5.34 -14.87
CA GLY A 66 31.62 -5.83 -13.74
C GLY A 66 31.04 -6.84 -12.74
N ARG A 67 29.77 -6.69 -12.33
CA ARG A 67 29.09 -7.58 -11.38
C ARG A 67 27.77 -8.01 -12.02
N LYS A 68 27.61 -9.32 -12.26
CA LYS A 68 26.38 -9.90 -12.80
C LYS A 68 25.19 -9.50 -11.90
N ARG A 69 24.42 -8.50 -12.33
CA ARG A 69 23.15 -8.12 -11.72
C ARG A 69 22.07 -8.84 -12.52
N THR A 70 21.29 -9.69 -11.87
CA THR A 70 20.15 -10.33 -12.51
C THR A 70 19.02 -9.30 -12.62
N VAL A 71 18.58 -9.06 -13.85
CA VAL A 71 17.32 -8.37 -14.12
C VAL A 71 16.28 -9.43 -14.48
N TYR A 72 15.02 -9.13 -14.23
CA TYR A 72 13.91 -10.03 -14.48
C TYR A 72 13.02 -9.41 -15.55
N GLU A 73 12.69 -10.23 -16.54
CA GLU A 73 11.80 -9.90 -17.65
C GLU A 73 10.56 -10.78 -17.58
N ILE A 74 9.39 -10.21 -17.87
CA ILE A 74 8.14 -10.98 -17.91
C ILE A 74 8.10 -11.88 -19.15
N THR A 75 7.66 -13.12 -18.99
CA THR A 75 7.45 -14.04 -20.11
C THR A 75 6.05 -13.88 -20.70
N ALA A 76 5.80 -14.50 -21.87
CA ALA A 76 4.45 -14.53 -22.45
C ALA A 76 3.41 -15.17 -21.49
N ASP A 77 3.81 -16.23 -20.78
CA ASP A 77 2.96 -16.87 -19.77
C ASP A 77 2.73 -15.94 -18.56
N GLY A 78 3.75 -15.19 -18.14
CA GLY A 78 3.64 -14.16 -17.11
C GLY A 78 2.65 -13.04 -17.49
N GLU A 79 2.67 -12.60 -18.74
CA GLU A 79 1.73 -11.59 -19.26
C GLU A 79 0.29 -12.11 -19.28
N GLU A 80 0.07 -13.34 -19.73
CA GLU A 80 -1.27 -13.93 -19.72
C GLU A 80 -1.79 -14.18 -18.30
N GLU A 81 -0.92 -14.60 -17.37
CA GLU A 81 -1.26 -14.72 -15.95
C GLU A 81 -1.63 -13.37 -15.32
N LEU A 82 -0.86 -12.31 -15.59
CA LEU A 82 -1.17 -10.96 -15.13
C LEU A 82 -2.53 -10.48 -15.67
N LYS A 83 -2.79 -10.66 -16.96
CA LYS A 83 -4.08 -10.30 -17.58
C LYS A 83 -5.22 -11.15 -17.03
N ALA A 84 -5.01 -12.43 -16.75
CA ALA A 84 -6.01 -13.30 -16.16
C ALA A 84 -6.41 -12.80 -14.77
N TRP A 85 -5.43 -12.42 -13.94
CA TRP A 85 -5.68 -11.82 -12.63
C TRP A 85 -6.43 -10.48 -12.71
N LEU A 86 -6.04 -9.58 -13.63
CA LEU A 86 -6.72 -8.29 -13.82
C LEU A 86 -8.20 -8.44 -14.24
N ARG A 87 -8.60 -9.58 -14.83
CA ARG A 87 -10.00 -9.86 -15.20
C ARG A 87 -10.82 -10.47 -14.06
N GLN A 88 -10.17 -10.92 -12.99
CA GLN A 88 -10.87 -11.47 -11.83
C GLN A 88 -11.46 -10.34 -10.99
N PRO A 89 -12.61 -10.57 -10.33
CA PRO A 89 -13.12 -9.59 -9.37
C PRO A 89 -12.08 -9.39 -8.25
N PRO A 90 -11.90 -8.15 -7.77
CA PRO A 90 -11.01 -7.89 -6.65
C PRO A 90 -11.48 -8.66 -5.41
N GLN A 91 -10.53 -9.13 -4.61
CA GLN A 91 -10.85 -9.76 -3.33
C GLN A 91 -11.47 -8.76 -2.36
N THR A 92 -12.32 -9.26 -1.46
CA THR A 92 -12.93 -8.43 -0.41
C THR A 92 -11.86 -7.85 0.50
N TYR A 93 -11.90 -6.54 0.70
CA TYR A 93 -11.01 -5.85 1.62
C TYR A 93 -11.39 -6.14 3.07
N GLU A 94 -10.45 -6.71 3.84
CA GLU A 94 -10.54 -6.81 5.30
C GLU A 94 -9.75 -5.68 5.94
N MET A 95 -10.45 -4.72 6.57
CA MET A 95 -9.79 -3.64 7.31
C MET A 95 -9.17 -4.17 8.60
N ARG A 96 -7.85 -4.00 8.74
CA ARG A 96 -7.10 -4.32 9.97
C ARG A 96 -6.34 -3.08 10.43
N GLU A 97 -6.93 -2.35 11.36
CA GLU A 97 -6.43 -1.07 11.85
C GLU A 97 -6.35 -1.11 13.38
N GLU A 98 -5.12 -1.00 13.93
CA GLU A 98 -4.86 -1.13 15.37
C GLU A 98 -5.39 0.05 16.19
N GLY A 99 -5.35 1.27 15.66
CA GLY A 99 -5.93 2.46 16.28
C GLY A 99 -7.44 2.37 16.45
N LEU A 100 -8.18 1.80 15.48
CA LEU A 100 -9.60 1.51 15.61
C LEU A 100 -9.86 0.47 16.70
N LEU A 101 -9.02 -0.57 16.78
CA LEU A 101 -9.10 -1.56 17.86
C LEU A 101 -8.85 -0.93 19.23
N LYS A 102 -7.85 -0.04 19.35
CA LYS A 102 -7.56 0.72 20.57
C LYS A 102 -8.72 1.64 20.95
N LEU A 103 -9.27 2.36 19.97
CA LEU A 103 -10.41 3.25 20.19
C LEU A 103 -11.65 2.47 20.64
N PHE A 104 -11.87 1.27 20.09
CA PHE A 104 -12.98 0.40 20.48
C PHE A 104 -12.91 -0.02 21.96
N PHE A 105 -11.71 -0.23 22.50
CA PHE A 105 -11.47 -0.57 23.92
C PHE A 105 -11.01 0.64 24.76
N ALA A 106 -11.31 1.86 24.32
CA ALA A 106 -10.86 3.08 24.99
C ALA A 106 -11.54 3.33 26.34
N ASP A 107 -12.61 2.61 26.66
CA ASP A 107 -13.30 2.64 27.96
C ASP A 107 -12.42 2.12 29.11
N ALA A 108 -11.33 1.42 28.80
CA ALA A 108 -10.32 1.02 29.77
C ALA A 108 -9.45 2.19 30.30
N LEU A 109 -9.56 3.40 29.72
CA LEU A 109 -8.76 4.58 30.09
C LEU A 109 -9.65 5.76 30.51
N PRO A 110 -9.11 6.71 31.30
CA PRO A 110 -9.71 8.03 31.43
C PRO A 110 -9.88 8.67 30.06
N ARG A 111 -10.97 9.42 29.90
CA ARG A 111 -11.36 10.03 28.61
C ARG A 111 -10.29 10.96 28.05
N GLU A 112 -9.65 11.71 28.94
CA GLU A 112 -8.58 12.67 28.62
C GLU A 112 -7.33 11.96 28.10
N GLU A 113 -7.14 10.68 28.42
CA GLU A 113 -6.08 9.84 27.87
C GLU A 113 -6.52 9.16 26.58
N ALA A 114 -7.76 8.66 26.53
CA ALA A 114 -8.33 8.01 25.34
C ALA A 114 -8.37 8.93 24.10
N VAL A 115 -8.49 10.25 24.28
CA VAL A 115 -8.46 11.21 23.16
C VAL A 115 -7.12 11.19 22.39
N GLU A 116 -6.02 10.77 23.03
CA GLU A 116 -4.72 10.69 22.37
C GLU A 116 -4.68 9.62 21.27
N ILE A 117 -5.54 8.59 21.37
CA ILE A 117 -5.67 7.55 20.33
C ILE A 117 -6.08 8.21 19.00
N VAL A 118 -7.16 9.00 19.00
CA VAL A 118 -7.66 9.65 17.78
C VAL A 118 -6.73 10.76 17.29
N ARG A 119 -6.05 11.47 18.20
CA ARG A 119 -5.02 12.47 17.85
C ARG A 119 -3.84 11.83 17.12
N SER A 120 -3.33 10.72 17.65
CA SER A 120 -2.24 9.95 17.03
C SER A 120 -2.65 9.41 15.66
N MET A 121 -3.84 8.81 15.55
CA MET A 121 -4.39 8.35 14.28
C MET A 121 -4.49 9.49 13.26
N ARG A 122 -4.99 10.67 13.68
CA ARG A 122 -5.09 11.85 12.82
C ARG A 122 -3.72 12.31 12.32
N ALA A 123 -2.74 12.42 13.22
CA ALA A 123 -1.38 12.83 12.88
C ALA A 123 -0.74 11.89 11.85
N HIS A 124 -0.86 10.57 12.05
CA HIS A 124 -0.37 9.57 11.09
C HIS A 124 -1.04 9.70 9.71
N ARG A 125 -2.35 9.98 9.67
CA ARG A 125 -3.08 10.13 8.39
C ARG A 125 -2.72 11.41 7.66
N LEU A 126 -2.53 12.52 8.38
CA LEU A 126 -2.04 13.76 7.78
C LEU A 126 -0.62 13.62 7.23
N ALA A 127 0.27 12.93 7.95
CA ALA A 127 1.61 12.63 7.47
C ALA A 127 1.60 11.77 6.20
N ALA A 128 0.75 10.73 6.16
CA ALA A 128 0.57 9.90 4.97
C ALA A 128 -0.03 10.71 3.79
N ASN A 129 -1.04 11.55 4.04
CA ASN A 129 -1.63 12.41 3.00
C ASN A 129 -0.59 13.35 2.40
N ALA A 130 0.27 13.96 3.23
CA ALA A 130 1.35 14.82 2.75
C ALA A 130 2.35 14.08 1.86
N GLN A 131 2.69 12.82 2.20
CA GLN A 131 3.54 11.98 1.36
C GLN A 131 2.88 11.68 0.01
N LEU A 132 1.59 11.35 -0.01
CA LEU A 132 0.85 11.12 -1.25
C LEU A 132 0.74 12.38 -2.11
N ARG A 133 0.49 13.54 -1.51
CA ARG A 133 0.44 14.82 -2.24
C ARG A 133 1.77 15.13 -2.93
N ALA A 134 2.89 14.79 -2.32
CA ALA A 134 4.21 14.96 -2.93
C ALA A 134 4.44 14.08 -4.17
N MET A 135 3.70 12.97 -4.30
CA MET A 135 3.76 12.06 -5.44
C MET A 135 2.87 12.50 -6.62
N GLU A 136 1.88 13.38 -6.37
CA GLU A 136 0.85 13.74 -7.36
C GLU A 136 1.41 14.37 -8.65
N PRO A 137 2.37 15.32 -8.62
CA PRO A 137 2.93 15.89 -9.84
C PRO A 137 3.57 14.83 -10.74
N PHE A 138 4.35 13.91 -10.16
CA PHE A 138 5.03 12.85 -10.90
C PHE A 138 4.05 11.84 -11.49
N ALA A 139 2.96 11.54 -10.79
CA ALA A 139 1.90 10.67 -11.30
C ALA A 139 1.10 11.34 -12.43
N ALA A 140 0.91 12.66 -12.38
CA ALA A 140 0.17 13.42 -13.38
C ALA A 140 0.93 13.60 -14.71
N GLU A 141 2.25 13.46 -14.71
CA GLU A 141 3.10 13.51 -15.90
C GLU A 141 3.12 12.19 -16.69
N LYS A 142 2.54 11.11 -16.16
CA LYS A 142 2.52 9.80 -16.83
C LYS A 142 1.38 9.71 -17.84
N ASP A 143 1.64 9.03 -18.96
CA ASP A 143 0.63 8.78 -20.01
C ASP A 143 -0.48 7.81 -19.55
N ASP A 144 -0.19 6.92 -18.59
CA ASP A 144 -1.17 5.99 -18.03
C ASP A 144 -2.01 6.68 -16.94
N PRO A 145 -3.34 6.79 -17.09
CA PRO A 145 -4.19 7.45 -16.10
C PRO A 145 -4.39 6.63 -14.81
N PHE A 146 -4.19 5.31 -14.83
CA PHE A 146 -4.59 4.44 -13.71
C PHE A 146 -3.82 4.74 -12.41
N PRO A 147 -2.48 4.93 -12.40
CA PRO A 147 -1.75 5.27 -11.18
C PRO A 147 -2.24 6.56 -10.51
N LEU A 148 -2.56 7.59 -11.30
CA LEU A 148 -3.07 8.86 -10.77
C LEU A 148 -4.46 8.69 -10.13
N LEU A 149 -5.34 7.88 -10.74
CA LEU A 149 -6.66 7.60 -10.17
C LEU A 149 -6.55 6.88 -8.81
N VAL A 150 -5.63 5.92 -8.69
CA VAL A 150 -5.39 5.21 -7.42
C VAL A 150 -4.80 6.17 -6.37
N LEU A 151 -3.87 7.04 -6.77
CA LEU A 151 -3.29 8.05 -5.88
C LEU A 151 -4.34 9.01 -5.32
N ARG A 152 -5.26 9.51 -6.16
CA ARG A 152 -6.37 10.37 -5.75
C ARG A 152 -7.29 9.68 -4.73
N GLY A 153 -7.61 8.40 -4.94
CA GLY A 153 -8.36 7.62 -3.95
C GLY A 153 -7.64 7.55 -2.59
N GLY A 154 -6.31 7.39 -2.59
CA GLY A 154 -5.50 7.44 -1.37
C GLY A 154 -5.52 8.81 -0.68
N LEU A 155 -5.46 9.89 -1.45
CA LEU A 155 -5.58 11.27 -0.95
C LEU A 155 -6.93 11.50 -0.28
N GLU A 156 -8.02 11.19 -0.98
CA GLU A 156 -9.38 11.34 -0.48
C GLU A 156 -9.62 10.50 0.79
N PHE A 157 -9.16 9.24 0.80
CA PHE A 157 -9.29 8.36 1.95
C PHE A 157 -8.54 8.90 3.18
N THR A 158 -7.29 9.34 3.01
CA THR A 158 -6.47 9.83 4.12
C THR A 158 -6.99 11.15 4.68
N GLU A 159 -7.51 12.04 3.82
CA GLU A 159 -8.16 13.29 4.21
C GLU A 159 -9.46 13.01 4.97
N TRP A 160 -10.34 12.19 4.42
CA TRP A 160 -11.58 11.77 5.08
C TRP A 160 -11.33 11.16 6.46
N PHE A 161 -10.33 10.27 6.58
CA PHE A 161 -10.01 9.61 7.84
C PHE A 161 -9.47 10.60 8.88
N ALA A 162 -8.58 11.53 8.47
CA ALA A 162 -8.07 12.57 9.36
C ALA A 162 -9.19 13.48 9.90
N ASP A 163 -10.17 13.79 9.04
CA ASP A 163 -11.35 14.56 9.40
C ASP A 163 -12.32 13.78 10.29
N TRP A 164 -12.46 12.48 10.07
CA TRP A 164 -13.19 11.60 10.98
C TRP A 164 -12.55 11.59 12.37
N CYS A 165 -11.23 11.46 12.48
CA CYS A 165 -10.54 11.52 13.77
C CYS A 165 -10.77 12.86 14.50
N ARG A 166 -10.73 13.99 13.79
CA ARG A 166 -11.04 15.31 14.35
C ARG A 166 -12.44 15.35 14.97
N ARG A 167 -13.45 14.85 14.25
CA ARG A 167 -14.83 14.80 14.76
C ARG A 167 -14.97 13.85 15.96
N MET A 168 -14.21 12.75 15.99
CA MET A 168 -14.21 11.84 17.15
C MET A 168 -13.58 12.48 18.38
N GLU A 169 -12.48 13.23 18.22
CA GLU A 169 -11.91 14.03 19.31
C GLU A 169 -12.94 14.99 19.91
N GLU A 170 -13.67 15.73 19.07
CA GLU A 170 -14.74 16.64 19.52
C GLU A 170 -15.83 15.91 20.31
N GLN A 171 -16.28 14.73 19.84
CA GLN A 171 -17.31 13.94 20.52
C GLN A 171 -16.84 13.35 21.85
N ILE A 172 -15.61 12.83 21.89
CA ILE A 172 -15.00 12.28 23.10
C ILE A 172 -14.96 13.37 24.17
N LEU A 173 -14.49 14.58 23.83
CA LEU A 173 -14.38 15.69 24.78
C LEU A 173 -15.74 16.33 25.14
N ALA A 174 -16.72 16.34 24.23
CA ALA A 174 -18.04 16.91 24.46
C ALA A 174 -18.93 16.07 25.38
N ALA A 175 -18.64 14.77 25.57
CA ALA A 175 -19.40 13.87 26.44
C ALA A 175 -19.18 14.16 27.95
N VAL A 176 -19.24 15.41 28.40
CA VAL A 176 -19.21 15.78 29.82
C VAL A 176 -20.44 15.16 30.51
N PRO A 177 -20.29 14.38 31.60
CA PRO A 177 -21.45 13.90 32.34
C PRO A 177 -22.15 15.09 32.99
N GLU A 178 -23.46 15.24 32.77
CA GLU A 178 -24.30 15.87 33.79
C GLU A 178 -24.05 15.11 35.09
N LYS A 179 -23.60 15.82 36.13
CA LYS A 179 -23.55 15.27 37.48
C LYS A 179 -24.91 14.63 37.75
N ARG A 180 -24.95 13.31 37.87
CA ARG A 180 -26.09 12.63 38.51
C ARG A 180 -26.07 13.09 39.97
N SER A 181 -26.85 14.13 40.24
CA SER A 181 -27.23 14.55 41.58
C SER A 181 -27.98 13.39 42.22
N SER A 182 -27.34 12.75 43.21
CA SER A 182 -28.02 12.04 44.29
C SER A 182 -27.95 12.90 45.54
#